data_AF-A0A645I504-F1
#
_entry.id   AF-A0A645I504-F1
#
_cell.length_a   1.000
_cell.length_b   1.000
_cell.length_c   1.000
_cell.angle_alpha   90.00
_cell.angle_beta   90.00
_cell.angle_gamma   90.00
#
_symmetry.space_group_name_H-M   'P 1'
#
loop_
_entity.id
_entity.type
_entity.pdbx_description
1 polymer ?
#
loop_
_entity_poly.entity_id
_entity_poly.type
_entity_poly.pdbx_seq_one_letter_code
_entity_poly.pdbx_strand_id
1 'polypeptide(L)'
;MIDIDTMEIYDRFQIMLGCLAIISLFISPLPFTDHLIGFFIISGPFLLIAYLTNGIGGGDIKLIAVCGFLLGYQATIVAFFFASVIGGIIAVLLLATKQKDRKSQIAFGPYLCIGVALAYLYGLPIMNWYLSLMF
;
A
#
# COMPACT_ATOMS: atom_id res chain seq x y z
N MET A 1 25.22 -4.45 -10.55
CA MET A 1 25.19 -3.54 -9.38
C MET A 1 23.76 -3.05 -9.28
N ILE A 2 22.95 -3.82 -8.54
CA ILE A 2 21.52 -3.58 -8.43
C ILE A 2 21.34 -2.64 -7.26
N ASP A 3 21.04 -1.42 -7.68
CA ASP A 3 20.95 -0.18 -6.95
C ASP A 3 19.90 -0.27 -5.84
N ILE A 4 20.41 -0.58 -4.65
CA ILE A 4 19.68 -0.62 -3.37
C ILE A 4 19.53 0.81 -2.79
N ASP A 5 20.12 1.82 -3.45
CA ASP A 5 20.28 3.19 -2.95
C ASP A 5 19.37 4.23 -3.64
N THR A 6 18.78 3.96 -4.81
CA THR A 6 17.98 4.99 -5.52
C THR A 6 16.60 5.27 -4.93
N MET A 7 16.05 4.42 -4.04
CA MET A 7 14.71 4.60 -3.46
C MET A 7 13.59 4.92 -4.49
N GLU A 8 13.82 4.61 -5.77
CA GLU A 8 12.83 4.73 -6.83
C GLU A 8 12.17 3.37 -7.00
N ILE A 9 10.89 3.30 -6.64
CA ILE A 9 10.04 2.22 -7.12
C ILE A 9 9.98 2.36 -8.63
N TYR A 10 10.51 1.36 -9.35
CA TYR A 10 10.47 1.29 -10.81
C TYR A 10 9.07 1.64 -11.33
N ASP A 11 8.93 2.78 -12.00
CA ASP A 11 7.65 3.29 -12.55
C ASP A 11 6.92 2.22 -13.41
N ARG A 12 7.66 1.27 -13.99
CA ARG A 12 7.11 0.14 -14.76
C ARG A 12 6.09 -0.70 -13.99
N PHE A 13 6.31 -0.97 -12.71
CA PHE A 13 5.35 -1.76 -11.91
C PHE A 13 4.10 -0.94 -11.57
N GLN A 14 4.25 0.35 -11.31
CA GLN A 14 3.11 1.25 -11.10
C GLN A 14 2.26 1.39 -12.35
N ILE A 15 2.87 1.43 -13.54
CA ILE A 15 2.14 1.48 -14.81
C ILE A 15 1.35 0.17 -15.02
N MET A 16 1.95 -1.00 -14.77
CA MET A 16 1.22 -2.27 -14.84
C MET A 16 0.05 -2.33 -13.86
N LEU A 17 0.27 -1.91 -12.61
CA LEU A 17 -0.80 -1.85 -11.60
C LEU A 17 -1.87 -0.83 -11.97
N GLY A 18 -1.50 0.30 -12.58
CA GLY A 18 -2.43 1.31 -13.08
C GLY A 18 -3.30 0.78 -14.20
N CYS A 19 -2.72 0.03 -15.15
CA CYS A 19 -3.47 -0.67 -16.19
C CYS A 19 -4.45 -1.69 -15.59
N LEU A 20 -4.01 -2.47 -14.61
CA LEU A 20 -4.88 -3.41 -13.89
C LEU A 20 -6.00 -2.69 -13.12
N ALA A 21 -5.73 -1.52 -12.55
CA ALA A 21 -6.73 -0.73 -11.83
C ALA A 21 -7.82 -0.20 -12.76
N ILE A 22 -7.44 0.26 -13.96
CA ILE A 22 -8.39 0.66 -15.01
C ILE A 22 -9.25 -0.53 -15.44
N ILE A 23 -8.64 -1.71 -15.63
CA ILE A 23 -9.38 -2.94 -15.95
C ILE A 23 -10.34 -3.32 -14.81
N SER A 24 -9.92 -3.15 -13.54
CA SER A 24 -10.75 -3.45 -12.38
C SER A 24 -12.03 -2.60 -12.36
N LEU A 25 -11.99 -1.38 -12.91
CA LEU A 25 -13.14 -0.47 -13.01
C LEU A 25 -14.26 -1.04 -13.90
N PHE A 26 -13.92 -1.88 -14.87
CA PHE A 26 -14.88 -2.55 -15.75
C PHE A 26 -15.34 -3.91 -15.24
N ILE A 27 -14.57 -4.54 -14.33
CA ILE A 27 -14.84 -5.90 -13.82
C ILE A 27 -15.55 -5.85 -12.47
N SER A 28 -15.26 -4.85 -11.64
CA SER A 28 -15.76 -4.80 -10.27
C SER A 28 -17.16 -4.17 -10.20
N PRO A 29 -18.05 -4.73 -9.35
CA PRO A 29 -19.38 -4.14 -9.09
C PRO A 29 -19.32 -2.92 -8.16
N LEU A 30 -18.11 -2.46 -7.79
CA LEU A 30 -17.91 -1.35 -6.87
C LEU A 30 -18.18 -0.01 -7.57
N PRO A 31 -18.81 0.95 -6.89
CA PRO A 31 -19.03 2.27 -7.46
C PRO A 31 -17.71 2.99 -7.66
N PHE A 32 -17.60 3.79 -8.73
CA PHE A 32 -16.39 4.56 -9.05
C PHE A 32 -15.91 5.46 -7.88
N THR A 33 -16.83 5.92 -7.04
CA THR A 33 -16.54 6.65 -5.80
C THR A 33 -15.63 5.87 -4.86
N ASP A 34 -15.79 4.56 -4.72
CA ASP A 34 -14.99 3.76 -3.78
C ASP A 34 -13.54 3.62 -4.24
N HIS A 35 -13.30 3.58 -5.54
CA HIS A 35 -11.96 3.61 -6.14
C HIS A 35 -11.31 4.98 -5.96
N LEU A 36 -12.05 6.08 -6.15
CA LEU A 36 -11.54 7.42 -5.91
C LEU A 36 -11.20 7.67 -4.44
N ILE A 37 -12.07 7.22 -3.53
CA ILE A 37 -11.82 7.32 -2.09
C ILE A 37 -10.60 6.46 -1.74
N GLY A 38 -10.49 5.23 -2.26
CA GLY A 38 -9.33 4.37 -2.03
C GLY A 38 -8.02 4.98 -2.51
N PHE A 39 -8.03 5.65 -3.66
CA PHE A 39 -6.87 6.39 -4.15
C PHE A 39 -6.44 7.48 -3.16
N PHE A 40 -7.37 8.30 -2.66
CA PHE A 40 -7.03 9.50 -1.89
C PHE A 40 -6.87 9.27 -0.38
N ILE A 41 -7.53 8.26 0.19
CA ILE A 41 -7.69 8.13 1.64
C ILE A 41 -6.36 7.91 2.38
N ILE A 42 -5.41 7.20 1.77
CA ILE A 42 -4.09 6.98 2.36
C ILE A 42 -3.00 7.76 1.59
N SER A 43 -3.10 7.88 0.27
CA SER A 43 -2.10 8.64 -0.49
C SER A 43 -2.11 10.13 -0.15
N GLY A 44 -3.28 10.72 0.13
CA GLY A 44 -3.42 12.14 0.49
C GLY A 44 -2.66 12.49 1.77
N PRO A 45 -2.93 11.80 2.91
CA PRO A 45 -2.16 11.99 4.14
C PRO A 45 -0.66 11.74 3.94
N PHE A 46 -0.29 10.70 3.19
CA PHE A 46 1.12 10.40 2.89
C PHE A 46 1.81 11.51 2.11
N LEU A 47 1.13 12.12 1.13
CA LEU A 47 1.63 13.25 0.35
C LEU A 47 1.83 14.48 1.26
N LEU A 48 0.89 14.74 2.15
CA LEU A 48 0.97 15.84 3.12
C LEU A 48 2.17 15.68 4.06
N ILE A 49 2.38 14.47 4.58
CA ILE A 49 3.54 14.15 5.43
C ILE A 49 4.84 14.21 4.63
N ALA A 50 4.85 13.74 3.38
CA ALA A 50 6.03 13.81 2.53
C ALA A 50 6.44 15.27 2.27
N TYR A 51 5.48 16.16 2.00
CA TYR A 51 5.73 17.58 1.81
C TYR A 51 6.29 18.25 3.08
N LEU A 52 5.81 17.86 4.26
CA LEU A 52 6.23 18.44 5.54
C LEU A 52 7.58 17.91 6.03
N THR A 53 7.88 16.65 5.79
CA THR A 53 8.99 15.94 6.46
C THR A 53 10.09 15.44 5.52
N ASN A 54 9.86 15.43 4.20
CA ASN A 54 10.73 14.81 3.18
C ASN A 54 11.20 13.37 3.53
N GLY A 55 10.51 12.72 4.47
CA GLY A 55 10.94 11.46 5.06
C GLY A 55 10.30 10.23 4.41
N ILE A 56 9.23 10.43 3.63
CA ILE A 56 8.50 9.36 2.94
C ILE A 56 8.94 9.34 1.47
N GLY A 57 9.33 8.16 0.99
CA GLY A 57 9.68 7.95 -0.41
C GLY A 57 8.47 8.17 -1.32
N GLY A 58 8.60 9.05 -2.31
CA GLY A 58 7.52 9.36 -3.25
C GLY A 58 6.98 8.14 -4.01
N GLY A 59 7.81 7.11 -4.18
CA GLY A 59 7.39 5.83 -4.74
C GLY A 59 6.31 5.15 -3.90
N ASP A 60 6.41 5.15 -2.58
CA ASP A 60 5.47 4.46 -1.67
C ASP A 60 4.08 5.11 -1.75
N ILE A 61 4.04 6.43 -1.91
CA ILE A 61 2.82 7.25 -2.07
C ILE A 61 2.11 6.90 -3.38
N LYS A 62 2.85 6.84 -4.49
CA LYS A 62 2.30 6.43 -5.78
C LYS A 62 1.81 4.98 -5.75
N LEU A 63 2.55 4.07 -5.09
CA LEU A 63 2.15 2.67 -4.96
C LEU A 63 0.82 2.54 -4.23
N ILE A 64 0.68 3.18 -3.06
CA ILE A 64 -0.57 3.11 -2.30
C ILE A 64 -1.73 3.80 -3.02
N ALA A 65 -1.46 4.85 -3.80
CA ALA A 65 -2.48 5.51 -4.60
C ALA A 65 -3.02 4.57 -5.69
N VAL A 66 -2.14 3.93 -6.46
CA VAL A 66 -2.54 3.00 -7.52
C VAL A 66 -3.21 1.75 -6.94
N CYS A 67 -2.66 1.18 -5.87
CA CYS A 67 -3.29 0.05 -5.17
C CYS A 67 -4.65 0.46 -4.58
N GLY A 68 -4.77 1.67 -4.05
CA GLY A 68 -6.02 2.15 -3.50
C GLY A 68 -7.11 2.36 -4.54
N PHE A 69 -6.73 2.79 -5.73
CA PHE A 69 -7.62 2.87 -6.88
C PHE A 69 -8.04 1.48 -7.38
N LEU A 70 -7.14 0.49 -7.34
CA LEU A 70 -7.40 -0.88 -7.80
C LEU A 70 -8.31 -1.67 -6.86
N LEU A 71 -8.11 -1.55 -5.53
CA LEU A 71 -8.82 -2.35 -4.54
C LEU A 71 -10.04 -1.65 -3.93
N GLY A 72 -10.12 -0.32 -4.02
CA GLY A 72 -11.14 0.49 -3.33
C GLY A 72 -10.83 0.71 -1.85
N TYR A 73 -11.51 1.68 -1.23
CA TYR A 73 -11.12 2.20 0.09
C TYR A 73 -11.04 1.15 1.21
N GLN A 74 -11.97 0.21 1.28
CA GLN A 74 -12.03 -0.79 2.35
C GLN A 74 -10.80 -1.70 2.35
N ALA A 75 -10.52 -2.30 1.19
CA ALA A 75 -9.35 -3.16 1.04
C ALA A 75 -8.04 -2.39 1.12
N THR A 76 -8.02 -1.10 0.75
CA THR A 76 -6.84 -0.24 0.94
C THR A 76 -6.50 -0.03 2.41
N ILE A 77 -7.51 0.21 3.25
CA ILE A 77 -7.32 0.37 4.70
C ILE A 77 -6.78 -0.93 5.31
N VAL A 78 -7.35 -2.07 4.92
CA VAL A 78 -6.89 -3.39 5.39
C VAL A 78 -5.45 -3.65 4.92
N ALA A 79 -5.14 -3.38 3.65
CA ALA A 79 -3.79 -3.52 3.10
C ALA A 79 -2.78 -2.67 3.86
N PHE A 80 -3.12 -1.40 4.13
CA PHE A 80 -2.27 -0.49 4.88
C PHE A 80 -2.05 -0.96 6.31
N PHE A 81 -3.08 -1.46 6.97
CA PHE A 81 -2.97 -2.01 8.32
C PHE A 81 -2.01 -3.21 8.35
N PHE A 82 -2.18 -4.19 7.46
CA PHE A 82 -1.26 -5.34 7.36
C PHE A 82 0.16 -4.92 7.00
N ALA A 83 0.32 -3.99 6.05
CA ALA A 83 1.62 -3.46 5.67
C ALA A 83 2.32 -2.76 6.86
N SER A 84 1.57 -1.99 7.65
CA SER A 84 2.09 -1.30 8.85
C SER A 84 2.50 -2.28 9.94
N VAL A 85 1.68 -3.32 10.20
CA VAL A 85 2.00 -4.35 11.19
C VAL A 85 3.25 -5.14 10.78
N ILE A 86 3.29 -5.63 9.53
CA ILE A 86 4.42 -6.42 9.01
C ILE A 86 5.69 -5.55 8.94
N GLY A 87 5.58 -4.35 8.37
CA GLY A 87 6.68 -3.40 8.27
C GLY A 87 7.20 -2.98 9.64
N GLY A 88 6.30 -2.77 10.61
CA GLY A 88 6.66 -2.44 11.99
C GLY A 88 7.39 -3.59 12.70
N ILE A 89 6.90 -4.82 12.60
CA ILE A 89 7.56 -6.01 13.17
C ILE A 89 8.97 -6.16 12.58
N ILE A 90 9.10 -6.06 11.25
CA ILE A 90 10.39 -6.21 10.59
C ILE A 90 11.33 -5.05 10.94
N ALA A 91 10.84 -3.82 11.02
CA ALA A 91 11.63 -2.66 11.45
C ALA A 91 12.14 -2.83 12.88
N VAL A 92 11.31 -3.30 13.81
CA VAL A 92 11.71 -3.59 15.20
C VAL A 92 12.76 -4.71 15.23
N LEU A 93 12.59 -5.76 14.44
CA LEU A 93 13.52 -6.90 14.39
C LEU A 93 14.89 -6.48 13.80
N LEU A 94 14.89 -5.62 12.78
CA LEU A 94 16.10 -5.04 12.19
C LEU A 94 16.85 -4.10 13.15
N LEU A 95 16.11 -3.30 13.91
CA LEU A 95 16.67 -2.45 14.97
C LEU A 95 17.23 -3.29 16.12
N ALA A 96 16.52 -4.36 16.51
CA ALA A 96 16.95 -5.28 17.57
C ALA A 96 18.21 -6.06 17.18
N THR A 97 18.35 -6.43 15.91
CA THR A 97 19.54 -7.11 15.38
C THR A 97 20.70 -6.16 15.06
N LYS A 98 20.54 -4.83 15.29
CA LYS A 98 21.55 -3.78 15.02
C LYS A 98 22.12 -3.79 13.59
N GLN A 99 21.44 -4.41 12.62
CA GLN A 99 21.89 -4.45 11.24
C GLN A 99 21.62 -3.13 10.49
N LYS A 100 20.76 -2.25 11.04
CA LYS A 100 20.50 -0.89 10.53
C LYS A 100 20.45 0.13 11.66
N ASP A 101 21.03 1.31 11.42
CA ASP A 101 20.91 2.47 12.31
C ASP A 101 19.48 3.04 12.32
N ARG A 102 19.08 3.65 13.43
CA ARG A 102 17.78 4.36 13.60
C ARG A 102 17.54 5.46 12.55
N LYS A 103 18.58 5.88 11.82
CA LYS A 103 18.52 6.88 10.74
C LYS A 103 18.40 6.27 9.34
N SER A 104 18.45 4.95 9.21
CA SER A 104 18.20 4.31 7.92
C SER A 104 16.74 4.49 7.54
N GLN A 105 16.50 5.11 6.39
CA GLN A 105 15.20 5.08 5.76
C GLN A 105 14.86 3.63 5.41
N ILE A 106 13.80 3.11 6.02
CA ILE A 106 13.25 1.80 5.71
C ILE A 106 12.20 2.04 4.63
N ALA A 107 12.45 1.54 3.43
CA ALA A 107 11.48 1.63 2.33
C ALA A 107 10.20 0.90 2.74
N PHE A 108 9.06 1.60 2.73
CA PHE A 108 7.78 1.02 3.14
C PHE A 108 7.16 0.20 1.99
N GLY A 109 7.56 0.48 0.76
CA GLY A 109 7.05 -0.14 -0.47
C GLY A 109 7.01 -1.67 -0.49
N PRO A 110 8.07 -2.41 -0.13
CA PRO A 110 8.05 -3.87 -0.14
C PRO A 110 6.99 -4.45 0.82
N TYR A 111 6.86 -3.86 2.01
CA TYR A 111 5.85 -4.28 2.99
C TYR A 111 4.45 -3.89 2.56
N LEU A 112 4.32 -2.75 1.86
CA LEU A 112 3.08 -2.34 1.24
C LEU A 112 2.61 -3.35 0.19
N CYS A 113 3.50 -3.80 -0.69
CA CYS A 113 3.18 -4.82 -1.69
C CYS A 113 2.69 -6.11 -1.04
N ILE A 114 3.30 -6.53 0.07
CA ILE A 114 2.85 -7.71 0.83
C ILE A 114 1.47 -7.47 1.45
N GLY A 115 1.24 -6.31 2.06
CA GLY A 115 -0.06 -5.94 2.61
C GLY A 115 -1.17 -5.89 1.55
N VAL A 116 -0.87 -5.36 0.37
CA VAL A 116 -1.80 -5.33 -0.78
C VAL A 116 -2.07 -6.74 -1.32
N ALA A 117 -1.04 -7.58 -1.45
CA ALA A 117 -1.22 -8.97 -1.87
C ALA A 117 -2.10 -9.74 -0.88
N LEU A 118 -1.89 -9.54 0.42
CA LEU A 118 -2.73 -10.12 1.48
C LEU A 118 -4.16 -9.57 1.42
N ALA A 119 -4.35 -8.27 1.25
CA ALA A 119 -5.67 -7.68 1.11
C ALA A 119 -6.39 -8.13 -0.16
N TYR A 120 -5.66 -8.42 -1.24
CA TYR A 120 -6.26 -8.97 -2.45
C TYR A 120 -6.71 -10.43 -2.26
N LEU A 121 -5.86 -11.26 -1.66
CA LEU A 121 -6.16 -12.69 -1.40
C LEU A 121 -7.24 -12.87 -0.33
N TYR A 122 -7.16 -12.09 0.74
CA TYR A 122 -8.00 -12.25 1.93
C TYR A 122 -9.10 -11.20 2.06
N GLY A 123 -9.09 -10.11 1.28
CA GLY A 123 -10.09 -9.05 1.38
C GLY A 123 -11.50 -9.53 1.05
N LEU A 124 -11.66 -10.36 0.01
CA LEU A 124 -12.94 -10.98 -0.35
C LEU A 124 -13.49 -11.91 0.74
N PRO A 125 -12.73 -12.89 1.27
CA PRO A 125 -13.23 -13.74 2.35
C PRO A 125 -13.40 -12.99 3.68
N ILE A 126 -12.59 -11.99 4.01
CA ILE A 126 -12.82 -11.12 5.19
C ILE A 126 -14.12 -10.33 5.03
N MET A 127 -14.37 -9.77 3.86
CA MET A 127 -15.58 -9.00 3.60
C MET A 127 -16.84 -9.87 3.65
N ASN A 128 -16.78 -11.07 3.05
CA ASN A 128 -17.86 -12.06 3.17
C ASN A 128 -18.06 -12.51 4.61
N TRP A 129 -16.99 -12.71 5.39
CA TRP A 129 -17.10 -13.06 6.81
C TRP A 129 -17.77 -11.93 7.61
N TYR A 130 -17.38 -10.68 7.37
CA TYR A 130 -17.97 -9.51 8.03
C TYR A 130 -19.45 -9.34 7.69
N LEU A 131 -19.81 -9.48 6.41
CA LEU A 131 -21.20 -9.44 5.95
C LEU A 131 -22.04 -10.59 6.52
N SER A 132 -21.47 -11.79 6.66
CA SER A 132 -22.12 -12.95 7.31
C SER A 132 -22.25 -12.85 8.83
N LEU A 133 -21.58 -11.88 9.45
CA LEU A 133 -21.67 -11.64 10.89
C LEU A 133 -22.67 -10.50 11.19
N MET A 134 -22.98 -9.67 10.20
CA MET A 134 -24.00 -8.61 10.27
C MET A 134 -25.39 -9.04 9.78
N PHE A 135 -25.50 -10.13 9.02
CA PHE A 135 -26.76 -10.77 8.59
C PHE A 135 -26.86 -12.19 9.11
#